data_AF-A0A1A7YL19-F1
#
_entry.id   AF-A0A1A7YL19-F1
#
_cell.length_a   1.000
_cell.length_b   1.000
_cell.length_c   1.000
_cell.angle_alpha   90.00
_cell.angle_beta   90.00
_cell.angle_gamma   90.00
#
_symmetry.space_group_name_H-M   'P 1'
#
loop_
_entity.id
_entity.type
_entity.pdbx_description
1 polymer ?
#
loop_
_entity_poly.entity_id
_entity_poly.type
_entity_poly.pdbx_seq_one_letter_code
_entity_poly.pdbx_strand_id
1 'polypeptide(L)'
;RISNRLGWLRRPTKNPEETRKALEEWLPRELWSEINWLLVGFGQQVCLPVSPLCSICLNQNICPSAHQSSPVKRLKAGSPRSQSPPVRAKTEPGQEPAFKDETIK
;
A
#
# COMPACT_ATOMS: atom_id res chain seq x y z
N ARG A 1 -0.12 -14.52 3.32
CA ARG A 1 -1.57 -14.19 3.50
C ARG A 1 -1.95 -12.87 2.85
N ILE A 2 -1.44 -11.73 3.34
CA ILE A 2 -1.88 -10.40 2.86
C ILE A 2 -1.47 -10.18 1.42
N SER A 3 -0.23 -10.48 1.04
CA SER A 3 0.25 -10.36 -0.34
C SER A 3 -0.57 -11.22 -1.32
N ASN A 4 -1.03 -12.40 -0.88
CA ASN A 4 -1.96 -13.23 -1.66
C ASN A 4 -3.33 -12.56 -1.81
N ARG A 5 -3.88 -11.97 -0.74
CA ARG A 5 -5.18 -11.25 -0.79
C ARG A 5 -5.13 -10.00 -1.67
N LEU A 6 -4.02 -9.26 -1.61
CA LEU A 6 -3.79 -8.07 -2.41
C LEU A 6 -3.47 -8.39 -3.87
N GLY A 7 -3.24 -9.66 -4.23
CA GLY A 7 -2.90 -10.06 -5.59
C GLY A 7 -1.49 -9.62 -6.02
N TRP A 8 -0.58 -9.39 -5.08
CA TRP A 8 0.79 -8.95 -5.37
C TRP A 8 1.70 -10.05 -5.91
N LEU A 9 1.29 -11.31 -5.78
CA LEU A 9 2.05 -12.45 -6.29
C LEU A 9 1.43 -12.96 -7.59
N ARG A 10 2.27 -13.26 -8.58
CA ARG A 10 1.83 -13.87 -9.86
C ARG A 10 1.10 -15.19 -9.66
N ARG A 11 1.52 -15.96 -8.64
CA ARG A 11 0.88 -17.20 -8.22
C ARG A 11 0.65 -17.17 -6.71
N PRO A 12 -0.52 -17.62 -6.21
CA PRO A 12 -0.75 -17.74 -4.78
C PRO A 12 0.23 -18.72 -4.13
N THR A 13 0.86 -18.29 -3.04
CA THR A 13 1.81 -19.11 -2.28
C THR A 13 1.14 -19.72 -1.06
N LYS A 14 1.64 -20.88 -0.62
CA LYS A 14 1.17 -21.55 0.60
C LYS A 14 2.12 -21.31 1.76
N ASN A 15 3.41 -21.19 1.47
CA ASN A 15 4.45 -21.06 2.48
C ASN A 15 4.95 -19.61 2.62
N PRO A 16 5.40 -19.21 3.82
CA PRO A 16 5.96 -17.87 4.04
C PRO A 16 7.24 -17.64 3.22
N GLU A 17 8.12 -18.64 3.13
CA GLU A 17 9.35 -18.53 2.33
C GLU A 17 9.10 -18.36 0.84
N GLU A 18 8.09 -19.05 0.30
CA GLU A 18 7.67 -18.85 -1.10
C GLU A 18 7.14 -17.42 -1.31
N THR A 19 6.34 -16.92 -0.37
CA THR A 19 5.81 -15.55 -0.40
C THR A 19 6.95 -14.53 -0.39
N ARG A 20 7.95 -14.74 0.46
CA ARG A 20 9.13 -13.88 0.56
C ARG A 20 9.86 -13.83 -0.77
N LYS A 21 10.27 -14.99 -1.31
CA LYS A 21 10.97 -15.06 -2.60
C LYS A 21 10.20 -14.37 -3.74
N ALA A 22 8.89 -14.56 -3.80
CA ALA A 22 8.04 -13.97 -4.84
C ALA A 22 7.88 -12.44 -4.68
N LEU A 23 7.95 -11.89 -3.47
CA LEU A 23 7.99 -10.45 -3.25
C LEU A 23 9.37 -9.88 -3.61
N GLU A 24 10.44 -10.54 -3.17
CA GLU A 24 11.83 -10.14 -3.42
C GLU A 24 12.19 -10.13 -4.92
N GLU A 25 11.47 -10.89 -5.77
CA GLU A 25 11.68 -10.92 -7.22
C GLU A 25 11.44 -9.57 -7.92
N TRP A 26 10.49 -8.77 -7.42
CA TRP A 26 10.13 -7.48 -8.03
C TRP A 26 10.26 -6.28 -7.09
N LEU A 27 10.41 -6.52 -5.79
CA LEU A 27 10.53 -5.45 -4.79
C LEU A 27 12.01 -5.03 -4.61
N PRO A 28 12.33 -3.72 -4.67
CA PRO A 28 13.66 -3.20 -4.34
C PRO A 28 14.13 -3.63 -2.94
N ARG A 29 15.42 -3.96 -2.81
CA ARG A 29 16.00 -4.56 -1.59
C ARG A 29 15.86 -3.66 -0.37
N GLU A 30 15.89 -2.35 -0.58
CA GLU A 30 15.82 -1.32 0.45
C GLU A 30 14.47 -1.34 1.17
N LEU A 31 13.40 -1.79 0.49
CA LEU A 31 12.04 -1.78 1.01
C LEU A 31 11.65 -3.09 1.73
N TRP A 32 12.49 -4.13 1.69
CA TRP A 32 12.13 -5.44 2.20
C TRP A 32 11.79 -5.42 3.70
N SER A 33 12.61 -4.75 4.50
CA SER A 33 12.39 -4.64 5.94
C SER A 33 11.14 -3.82 6.25
N GLU A 34 10.99 -2.65 5.61
CA GLU A 34 9.88 -1.74 5.87
C GLU A 34 8.54 -2.35 5.50
N ILE A 35 8.42 -2.97 4.32
CA ILE A 35 7.17 -3.59 3.88
C ILE A 35 6.75 -4.72 4.81
N ASN A 36 7.69 -5.52 5.31
CA ASN A 36 7.35 -6.60 6.24
C ASN A 36 6.71 -6.05 7.53
N TRP A 37 7.30 -5.00 8.12
CA TRP A 37 6.74 -4.34 9.30
C TRP A 37 5.34 -3.75 9.03
N LEU A 38 5.20 -3.04 7.91
CA LEU A 38 3.92 -2.44 7.50
C LEU A 38 2.84 -3.51 7.28
N LEU A 39 3.16 -4.60 6.58
CA LEU A 39 2.22 -5.69 6.33
C LEU A 39 1.82 -6.41 7.61
N VAL A 40 2.75 -6.63 8.55
CA VAL A 40 2.44 -7.23 9.85
C VAL A 40 1.46 -6.35 10.63
N GLY A 41 1.76 -5.06 10.79
CA GLY A 41 0.86 -4.12 11.47
C GLY A 41 -0.51 -4.00 10.80
N PHE A 42 -0.53 -3.89 9.46
CA PHE A 42 -1.75 -3.87 8.67
C PHE A 42 -2.58 -5.15 8.85
N GLY A 43 -1.94 -6.31 8.91
CA GLY A 43 -2.57 -7.61 9.14
C GLY A 43 -3.19 -7.78 10.53
N GLN A 44 -2.65 -7.07 11.53
CA GLN A 44 -3.13 -7.08 12.91
C GLN A 44 -4.26 -6.06 13.14
N GLN A 45 -4.29 -4.96 12.38
CA GLN A 45 -5.22 -3.86 12.62
C GLN A 45 -6.39 -3.77 11.62
N VAL A 46 -6.19 -4.18 10.36
CA VAL A 46 -7.16 -3.98 9.27
C VAL A 46 -7.43 -5.26 8.47
N CYS A 47 -6.41 -5.87 7.87
CA CYS A 47 -6.56 -7.10 7.06
C CYS A 47 -6.48 -8.35 7.94
N LEU A 48 -7.40 -8.44 8.89
CA LEU A 48 -7.48 -9.48 9.91
C LEU A 48 -7.62 -10.88 9.28
N PRO A 49 -7.11 -11.95 9.94
CA PRO A 49 -7.25 -13.31 9.44
C PRO A 49 -8.70 -13.71 9.20
N VAL A 50 -9.58 -13.39 10.16
CA VAL A 50 -11.03 -13.61 10.11
C VAL A 50 -11.72 -12.24 10.04
N SER A 51 -12.69 -12.09 9.15
CA SER A 51 -13.49 -10.87 8.97
C SER A 51 -12.66 -9.58 8.82
N PRO A 52 -11.89 -9.46 7.72
CA PRO A 52 -11.10 -8.25 7.46
C PRO A 52 -11.99 -7.00 7.38
N LEU A 53 -11.47 -5.87 7.86
CA LEU A 53 -12.18 -4.59 7.92
C LEU A 53 -12.10 -3.85 6.57
N CYS A 54 -12.61 -4.46 5.51
CA CYS A 54 -12.48 -3.91 4.15
C CYS A 54 -13.13 -2.53 3.98
N SER A 55 -14.20 -2.22 4.72
CA SER A 55 -14.95 -0.96 4.68
C SER A 55 -14.13 0.27 5.06
N ILE A 56 -13.05 0.07 5.82
CA ILE A 56 -12.11 1.12 6.21
C ILE A 56 -10.73 0.94 5.56
N CYS A 57 -10.56 -0.10 4.75
CA CYS A 57 -9.29 -0.42 4.12
C CYS A 57 -9.07 0.52 2.93
N LEU A 58 -7.96 1.26 2.92
CA LEU A 58 -7.61 2.15 1.81
C LEU A 58 -7.49 1.41 0.46
N ASN A 59 -7.17 0.12 0.50
CA ASN A 59 -7.05 -0.71 -0.70
C ASN A 59 -8.39 -1.34 -1.14
N GLN A 60 -9.54 -0.99 -0.53
CA GLN A 60 -10.82 -1.65 -0.82
C GLN A 60 -11.17 -1.71 -2.31
N ASN A 61 -10.94 -0.62 -3.04
CA ASN A 61 -11.36 -0.51 -4.45
C ASN A 61 -10.41 -1.23 -5.42
N ILE A 62 -9.18 -1.53 -4.98
CA ILE A 62 -8.15 -2.16 -5.82
C ILE A 62 -7.81 -3.59 -5.37
N CYS A 63 -8.22 -3.99 -4.17
CA CYS A 63 -7.92 -5.30 -3.61
C CYS A 63 -8.87 -6.34 -4.21
N PRO A 64 -8.37 -7.38 -4.91
CA PRO A 64 -9.20 -8.40 -5.53
C PRO A 64 -9.95 -9.26 -4.49
N SER A 65 -9.45 -9.33 -3.25
CA SER A 65 -10.08 -10.04 -2.14
C SER A 65 -10.88 -9.11 -1.21
N ALA A 66 -11.35 -7.95 -1.69
CA ALA A 66 -12.16 -7.05 -0.86
C ALA A 66 -13.58 -7.59 -0.63
N HIS A 67 -14.06 -7.54 0.60
CA HIS A 67 -15.41 -7.97 0.96
C HIS A 67 -16.33 -6.75 1.04
N GLN A 68 -17.40 -6.73 0.23
CA GLN A 68 -18.38 -5.63 0.21
C GLN A 68 -19.20 -5.58 1.52
N SER A 69 -19.46 -6.73 2.15
CA SER A 69 -20.20 -6.86 3.42
C SER A 69 -19.30 -6.86 4.67
N SER A 70 -18.19 -6.11 4.63
CA SER A 70 -17.25 -6.11 5.75
C SER A 70 -17.76 -5.38 7.00
N PRO A 71 -17.34 -5.78 8.22
CA PRO A 71 -17.74 -5.12 9.45
C PRO A 71 -17.29 -3.66 9.46
N VAL A 72 -18.17 -2.75 9.90
CA VAL A 72 -17.79 -1.36 10.15
C VAL A 72 -17.08 -1.28 11.49
N LYS A 73 -15.84 -0.78 11.51
CA LYS A 73 -15.12 -0.55 12.76
C LYS A 73 -15.82 0.60 13.50
N ARG A 74 -16.54 0.30 14.58
CA ARG A 74 -17.04 1.35 15.49
C ARG A 74 -15.84 2.06 16.12
N LEU A 75 -15.57 3.29 15.71
CA LEU A 75 -14.57 4.13 16.36
C LEU A 75 -15.06 4.41 17.79
N LYS A 76 -14.29 3.99 18.80
CA LYS A 76 -14.55 4.40 20.18
C LYS A 76 -14.36 5.92 20.26
N ALA A 77 -15.39 6.64 20.70
CA ALA A 77 -15.29 8.06 21.02
C ALA A 77 -14.24 8.24 22.13
N GLY A 78 -13.13 8.91 21.84
CA GLY A 78 -12.09 9.22 22.83
C GLY A 78 -10.63 8.98 22.42
N SER A 79 -10.33 8.46 21.22
CA SER A 79 -8.94 8.37 20.78
C SER A 79 -8.48 9.71 20.18
N PRO A 80 -7.44 10.38 20.71
CA PRO A 80 -6.91 11.59 20.12
C PRO A 80 -6.38 11.24 18.72
N ARG A 81 -7.08 11.75 17.71
CA ARG A 81 -6.69 11.64 16.30
C ARG A 81 -5.29 12.26 16.17
N SER A 82 -4.27 11.44 15.95
CA SER A 82 -3.00 11.92 15.42
C SER A 82 -3.32 12.51 14.06
N GLN A 83 -3.42 13.84 14.01
CA GLN A 83 -3.64 14.56 12.78
C GLN A 83 -2.35 14.37 11.97
N SER A 84 -2.41 13.58 10.90
CA SER A 84 -1.43 13.74 9.84
C SER A 84 -1.54 15.19 9.36
N PRO A 85 -0.42 15.96 9.32
CA PRO A 85 -0.47 17.33 8.85
C PRO A 85 -0.97 17.35 7.40
N PRO A 86 -1.70 18.40 6.97
CA PRO A 86 -2.11 18.51 5.58
C PRO A 86 -0.84 18.56 4.73
N VAL A 87 -0.70 17.62 3.79
CA VAL A 87 0.31 17.69 2.74
C VAL A 87 0.02 18.96 1.95
N ARG A 88 0.76 20.04 2.23
CA ARG A 88 0.76 21.24 1.38
C ARG A 88 1.40 20.83 0.07
N ALA A 89 0.57 20.64 -0.96
CA ALA A 89 1.03 20.70 -2.34
C ALA A 89 1.61 22.10 -2.58
N LYS A 90 2.94 22.20 -2.57
CA LYS A 90 3.62 23.36 -3.12
C LYS A 90 3.69 23.17 -4.63
N THR A 91 2.77 23.79 -5.35
CA THR A 91 2.96 24.10 -6.75
C THR A 91 3.96 25.26 -6.82
N GLU A 92 5.18 25.00 -7.25
CA GLU A 92 6.14 26.07 -7.60
C GLU A 92 5.91 26.45 -9.08
N PRO A 93 5.68 27.73 -9.41
CA PRO A 93 5.55 28.18 -10.79
C PRO A 93 6.92 28.54 -11.39
N GLY A 94 7.20 27.96 -12.56
CA GLY A 94 8.01 28.58 -13.62
C GLY A 94 9.53 28.64 -13.45
N GLN A 95 10.25 27.79 -14.20
CA GLN A 95 11.42 28.26 -14.94
C GLN A 95 11.70 27.34 -16.13
N GLU A 96 11.52 27.86 -17.35
CA GLU A 96 12.06 27.27 -18.57
C GLU A 96 13.58 27.36 -18.58
N PRO A 97 14.27 26.38 -19.19
CA PRO A 97 15.47 26.69 -19.93
C PRO A 97 15.29 26.30 -21.41
N ALA A 98 15.38 27.32 -22.26
CA ALA A 98 15.58 27.20 -23.69
C ALA A 98 16.84 26.38 -23.98
N PHE A 99 16.71 25.28 -24.71
CA PHE A 99 17.84 24.60 -25.34
C PHE A 99 17.61 24.59 -26.85
N LYS A 100 18.58 25.19 -27.54
CA LYS A 100 18.51 25.62 -28.94
C LYS A 100 18.58 24.43 -29.89
N ASP A 101 17.80 24.55 -30.96
CA ASP A 101 17.86 23.73 -32.17
C ASP A 101 19.24 23.89 -32.83
N GLU A 102 19.95 22.78 -33.06
CA GLU A 102 20.95 22.73 -34.12
C GLU A 102 20.79 21.40 -34.86
N THR A 103 19.99 21.50 -35.92
CA THR A 103 19.76 20.49 -36.95
C THR A 103 21.05 20.25 -37.75
N ILE A 104 21.36 18.97 -37.98
CA ILE A 104 22.34 18.47 -38.95
C ILE A 104 22.10 19.06 -40.35
N LYS A 105 23.13 19.72 -40.90
CA LYS A 105 23.62 19.58 -42.29
C LYS A 105 25.03 20.12 -42.42
#